data_AF-A0AAD7B922-F1
#
_entry.id   AF-A0AAD7B922-F1
#
_cell.length_a   1.000
_cell.length_b   1.000
_cell.length_c   1.000
_cell.angle_alpha   90.00
_cell.angle_beta   90.00
_cell.angle_gamma   90.00
#
_symmetry.space_group_name_H-M   'P 1'
#
loop_
_entity.id
_entity.type
_entity.pdbx_description
1 polymer ?
#
loop_
_entity_poly.entity_id
_entity_poly.type
_entity_poly.pdbx_seq_one_letter_code
_entity_poly.pdbx_strand_id
1 'polypeptide(L)'
;MDSLPTLTSSPLRHPSSCASLSISLLDLLNETLPTPPALTLSVGSGPGLLEALFLERHPHRTNSFLGVEVRVTHPRTVNRFLPDLNVVVVPGTWAIAPEAARAEALLFVYPRQPGLISVYLERAKQVHMVVWIGPRCDVLDFVGVLREWGEESVTVSEGLVGEGEAVMVFFARKETKSYLTKT
;
A
#
# COMPACT_ATOMS: atom_id res chain seq x y z
N MET A 1 -17.36 8.64 11.00
CA MET A 1 -16.48 8.80 9.84
C MET A 1 -16.78 10.14 9.20
N ASP A 2 -15.76 10.87 8.78
CA ASP A 2 -15.88 12.14 8.07
C ASP A 2 -16.38 11.90 6.62
N SER A 3 -16.97 12.91 5.98
CA SER A 3 -17.44 12.82 4.59
C SER A 3 -16.28 12.70 3.60
N LEU A 4 -16.42 11.84 2.59
CA LEU A 4 -15.41 11.67 1.54
C LEU A 4 -15.48 12.80 0.50
N PRO A 5 -14.33 13.34 0.07
CA PRO A 5 -14.28 14.35 -0.99
C PRO A 5 -14.53 13.71 -2.36
N THR A 6 -15.17 14.45 -3.27
CA THR A 6 -15.30 14.02 -4.66
C THR A 6 -13.95 14.10 -5.37
N LEU A 7 -13.47 12.97 -5.89
CA LEU A 7 -12.26 12.92 -6.71
C LEU A 7 -12.54 13.22 -8.19
N THR A 8 -11.49 13.64 -8.90
CA THR A 8 -11.47 13.76 -10.36
C THR A 8 -10.40 12.83 -10.93
N SER A 9 -10.34 12.70 -12.26
CA SER A 9 -9.23 11.98 -12.92
C SER A 9 -7.89 12.68 -12.75
N SER A 10 -7.88 13.98 -12.47
CA SER A 10 -6.65 14.73 -12.20
C SER A 10 -6.22 14.58 -10.73
N PRO A 11 -4.93 14.36 -10.45
CA PRO A 11 -4.40 14.26 -9.10
C PRO A 11 -4.59 15.54 -8.30
N LEU A 12 -5.11 15.41 -7.07
CA LEU A 12 -5.33 16.53 -6.15
C LEU A 12 -4.74 16.23 -4.78
N ARG A 13 -4.01 17.19 -4.20
CA ARG A 13 -3.54 17.10 -2.81
C ARG A 13 -4.70 17.33 -1.85
N HIS A 14 -4.78 16.50 -0.81
CA HIS A 14 -5.77 16.65 0.24
C HIS A 14 -5.09 16.75 1.61
N PRO A 15 -5.52 17.65 2.52
CA PRO A 15 -4.88 17.82 3.84
C PRO A 15 -4.85 16.54 4.70
N SER A 16 -5.73 15.58 4.41
CA SER A 16 -5.84 14.31 5.12
C SER A 16 -5.15 13.12 4.42
N SER A 17 -4.35 13.37 3.39
CA SER A 17 -3.59 12.34 2.66
C SER A 17 -2.20 12.85 2.31
N CYS A 18 -1.17 12.03 2.52
CA CYS A 18 0.19 12.37 2.11
C CYS A 18 0.36 12.31 0.59
N ALA A 19 -0.26 11.31 -0.05
CA ALA A 19 -0.32 11.21 -1.50
C ALA A 19 -1.42 12.12 -2.05
N SER A 20 -1.18 12.72 -3.22
CA SER A 20 -2.29 13.21 -4.03
C SER A 20 -3.20 12.04 -4.46
N LEU A 21 -4.47 12.36 -4.66
CA LEU A 21 -5.51 11.38 -4.93
C LEU A 21 -6.18 11.71 -6.27
N SER A 22 -6.43 10.68 -7.06
CA SER A 22 -7.17 10.77 -8.32
C SER A 22 -8.01 9.52 -8.50
N ILE A 23 -9.04 9.61 -9.33
CA ILE A 23 -9.80 8.44 -9.80
C ILE A 23 -8.86 7.44 -10.47
N SER A 24 -7.93 7.91 -11.31
CA SER A 24 -7.00 7.06 -12.05
C SER A 24 -6.05 6.28 -11.14
N LEU A 25 -5.63 6.85 -10.01
CA LEU A 25 -4.88 6.13 -8.99
C LEU A 25 -5.70 4.98 -8.39
N LEU A 26 -6.95 5.23 -8.03
CA LEU A 26 -7.81 4.20 -7.44
C LEU A 26 -8.10 3.07 -8.43
N ASP A 27 -8.35 3.41 -9.70
CA ASP A 27 -8.57 2.43 -10.76
C ASP A 27 -7.30 1.59 -11.01
N LEU A 28 -6.11 2.21 -11.05
CA LEU A 28 -4.84 1.47 -11.15
C LEU A 28 -4.69 0.50 -9.97
N LEU A 29 -4.93 0.96 -8.73
CA LEU A 29 -4.84 0.08 -7.56
C LEU A 29 -5.81 -1.09 -7.68
N ASN A 30 -7.02 -0.87 -8.18
CA ASN A 30 -7.99 -1.93 -8.38
C ASN A 30 -7.61 -2.91 -9.50
N GLU A 31 -6.95 -2.45 -10.55
CA GLU A 31 -6.48 -3.32 -11.65
C GLU A 31 -5.22 -4.09 -11.26
N THR A 32 -4.38 -3.48 -10.44
CA THR A 32 -3.07 -4.02 -10.06
C THR A 32 -3.21 -5.01 -8.91
N LEU A 33 -3.88 -4.62 -7.81
CA LEU A 33 -3.91 -5.41 -6.58
C LEU A 33 -4.63 -6.76 -6.78
N PRO A 34 -4.14 -7.85 -6.13
CA PRO A 34 -4.75 -9.18 -6.23
C PRO A 34 -6.24 -9.16 -5.90
N THR A 35 -7.07 -9.86 -6.66
CA THR A 35 -8.52 -9.85 -6.46
C THR A 35 -8.94 -10.59 -5.18
N PRO A 36 -10.08 -10.24 -4.57
CA PRO A 36 -10.62 -11.01 -3.45
C PRO A 36 -10.71 -12.50 -3.78
N PRO A 37 -10.39 -13.42 -2.85
CA PRO A 37 -10.24 -13.19 -1.41
C PRO A 37 -8.82 -12.78 -0.95
N ALA A 38 -7.88 -12.53 -1.88
CA ALA A 38 -6.50 -12.22 -1.55
C ALA A 38 -6.39 -10.91 -0.74
N LEU A 39 -5.72 -10.97 0.42
CA LEU A 39 -5.64 -9.83 1.33
C LEU A 39 -4.57 -8.82 0.89
N THR A 40 -4.96 -7.55 0.83
CA THR A 40 -4.05 -6.41 0.72
C THR A 40 -3.97 -5.65 2.05
N LEU A 41 -2.76 -5.27 2.46
CA LEU A 41 -2.55 -4.31 3.55
C LEU A 41 -2.03 -2.98 3.02
N SER A 42 -2.73 -1.88 3.31
CA SER A 42 -2.25 -0.50 3.13
C SER A 42 -1.51 -0.06 4.39
N VAL A 43 -0.18 -0.02 4.34
CA VAL A 43 0.68 0.31 5.48
C VAL A 43 0.94 1.81 5.52
N GLY A 44 0.64 2.43 6.67
CA GLY A 44 0.69 3.87 6.86
C GLY A 44 -0.59 4.57 6.42
N SER A 45 -1.76 3.99 6.75
CA SER A 45 -3.05 4.49 6.27
C SER A 45 -3.43 5.86 6.87
N GLY A 46 -2.77 6.32 7.93
CA GLY A 46 -2.97 7.65 8.49
C GLY A 46 -4.45 7.91 8.82
N PRO A 47 -5.02 9.05 8.36
CA PRO A 47 -6.46 9.31 8.50
C PRO A 47 -7.40 8.34 7.77
N GLY A 48 -6.89 7.47 6.91
CA GLY A 48 -7.66 6.46 6.18
C GLY A 48 -8.35 6.97 4.92
N LEU A 49 -7.99 8.16 4.43
CA LEU A 49 -8.70 8.80 3.33
C LEU A 49 -8.54 8.06 1.99
N LEU A 50 -7.30 7.67 1.63
CA LEU A 50 -7.04 6.92 0.40
C LEU A 50 -7.82 5.60 0.42
N GLU A 51 -7.76 4.89 1.54
CA GLU A 51 -8.38 3.59 1.71
C GLU A 51 -9.90 3.68 1.68
N ALA A 52 -10.49 4.70 2.33
CA ALA A 52 -11.93 4.89 2.33
C ALA A 52 -12.45 5.24 0.93
N LEU A 53 -11.76 6.10 0.19
CA LEU A 53 -12.10 6.41 -1.21
C LEU A 53 -11.95 5.19 -2.12
N PHE A 54 -10.91 4.39 -1.90
CA PHE A 54 -10.71 3.13 -2.62
C PHE A 54 -11.87 2.16 -2.40
N LEU A 55 -12.32 1.98 -1.14
CA LEU A 55 -13.45 1.11 -0.81
C LEU A 55 -14.80 1.65 -1.28
N GLU A 56 -15.00 2.97 -1.25
CA GLU A 56 -16.21 3.60 -1.79
C GLU A 56 -16.33 3.35 -3.30
N ARG A 57 -15.21 3.49 -4.03
CA ARG A 57 -15.18 3.28 -5.47
C ARG A 57 -15.21 1.80 -5.87
N HIS A 58 -14.59 0.93 -5.07
CA HIS A 58 -14.50 -0.51 -5.33
C HIS A 58 -15.03 -1.34 -4.15
N PRO A 59 -16.36 -1.35 -3.89
CA PRO A 59 -16.92 -1.99 -2.70
C PRO A 59 -16.62 -3.49 -2.56
N HIS A 60 -16.39 -4.19 -3.68
CA HIS A 60 -16.02 -5.61 -3.69
C HIS A 60 -14.69 -5.91 -2.97
N ARG A 61 -13.86 -4.88 -2.71
CA ARG A 61 -12.59 -4.97 -1.98
C ARG A 61 -12.73 -4.99 -0.46
N THR A 62 -13.92 -4.66 0.08
CA THR A 62 -14.15 -4.42 1.53
C THR A 62 -13.66 -5.56 2.43
N ASN A 63 -13.79 -6.82 2.00
CA ASN A 63 -13.41 -7.98 2.82
C ASN A 63 -11.94 -8.42 2.65
N SER A 64 -11.18 -7.73 1.79
CA SER A 64 -9.83 -8.12 1.36
C SER A 64 -8.83 -6.97 1.44
N PHE A 65 -9.18 -5.86 2.09
CA PHE A 65 -8.35 -4.67 2.13
C PHE A 65 -8.38 -4.03 3.51
N LEU A 66 -7.22 -3.91 4.15
CA LEU A 66 -7.08 -3.34 5.50
C LEU A 66 -6.05 -2.21 5.50
N GLY A 67 -6.36 -1.10 6.16
CA GLY A 67 -5.42 -0.03 6.45
C GLY A 67 -4.72 -0.28 7.79
N VAL A 68 -3.39 -0.22 7.80
CA VAL A 68 -2.55 -0.38 8.99
C VAL A 68 -2.03 0.98 9.43
N GLU A 69 -2.29 1.34 10.68
CA GLU A 69 -1.84 2.61 11.26
C GLU A 69 -1.30 2.45 12.67
N VAL A 70 -0.39 3.34 13.06
CA VAL A 70 0.20 3.34 14.39
C VAL A 70 -0.80 3.89 15.40
N ARG A 71 -0.86 3.24 16.57
CA ARG A 71 -1.58 3.76 17.72
C ARG A 71 -0.91 5.05 18.19
N VAL A 72 -1.61 6.16 18.05
CA VAL A 72 -1.23 7.40 18.73
C VAL A 72 -1.80 7.37 20.15
N THR A 73 -1.06 7.89 21.13
CA THR A 73 -1.46 7.86 22.55
C THR A 73 -2.77 8.63 22.78
N HIS A 74 -3.85 7.88 23.03
CA HIS A 74 -5.18 8.19 23.59
C HIS A 74 -5.97 9.45 23.13
N PRO A 75 -7.29 9.35 22.86
CA PRO A 75 -8.14 8.15 22.74
C PRO A 75 -8.53 7.81 21.29
N ARG A 76 -7.98 8.49 20.27
CA ARG A 76 -8.39 8.30 18.88
C ARG A 76 -7.24 7.77 18.04
N THR A 77 -7.54 6.76 17.22
CA THR A 77 -6.75 6.50 16.02
C THR A 77 -6.79 7.77 15.17
N VAL A 78 -5.73 8.05 14.40
CA VAL A 78 -5.77 9.18 13.44
C VAL A 78 -6.81 8.94 12.35
N ASN A 79 -7.26 7.69 12.17
CA ASN A 79 -8.29 7.31 11.23
C ASN A 79 -9.59 8.09 11.46
N ARG A 80 -10.06 8.73 10.40
CA ARG A 80 -11.31 9.51 10.35
C ARG A 80 -12.26 9.03 9.26
N PHE A 81 -11.73 8.36 8.24
CA PHE A 81 -12.47 8.04 7.02
C PHE A 81 -12.73 6.54 6.85
N LEU A 82 -11.76 5.67 7.19
CA LEU A 82 -11.88 4.24 6.94
C LEU A 82 -12.83 3.57 7.97
N PRO A 83 -13.69 2.61 7.57
CA PRO A 83 -14.51 1.87 8.52
C PRO A 83 -13.67 1.07 9.52
N ASP A 84 -14.14 0.97 10.77
CA ASP A 84 -13.39 0.32 11.86
C ASP A 84 -13.00 -1.14 11.54
N LEU A 85 -13.85 -1.85 10.79
CA LEU A 85 -13.59 -3.24 10.36
C LEU A 85 -12.41 -3.35 9.37
N ASN A 86 -12.03 -2.24 8.75
CA ASN A 86 -10.94 -2.16 7.78
C ASN A 86 -9.68 -1.55 8.39
N VAL A 87 -9.66 -1.24 9.69
CA VAL A 87 -8.51 -0.63 10.37
C VAL A 87 -7.77 -1.66 11.23
N VAL A 88 -6.47 -1.76 11.03
CA VAL A 88 -5.54 -2.50 11.90
C VAL A 88 -4.65 -1.48 12.60
N VAL A 89 -4.60 -1.55 13.93
CA VAL A 89 -3.81 -0.62 14.75
C VAL A 89 -2.60 -1.34 15.34
N VAL A 90 -1.40 -0.83 15.05
CA VAL A 90 -0.13 -1.37 15.56
C VAL A 90 0.49 -0.48 16.65
N PRO A 91 1.24 -1.03 17.62
CA PRO A 91 1.71 -0.26 18.78
C PRO A 91 2.87 0.72 18.49
N GLY A 92 3.44 0.72 17.28
CA GLY A 92 4.56 1.58 16.93
C GLY A 92 4.92 1.50 15.46
N THR A 93 5.75 2.43 14.99
CA THR A 93 6.17 2.56 13.59
C THR A 93 6.80 1.28 13.01
N TRP A 94 7.51 0.53 13.83
CA TRP A 94 8.19 -0.71 13.42
C TRP A 94 7.39 -1.98 13.71
N ALA A 95 6.20 -1.83 14.30
CA ALA A 95 5.36 -2.97 14.60
C ALA A 95 4.65 -3.45 13.33
N ILE A 96 4.66 -4.77 13.13
CA ILE A 96 4.07 -5.40 11.96
C ILE A 96 2.67 -5.89 12.30
N ALA A 97 1.70 -5.54 11.45
CA ALA A 97 0.35 -6.07 11.54
C ALA A 97 0.37 -7.61 11.54
N PRO A 98 -0.28 -8.31 12.48
CA PRO A 98 -0.38 -9.77 12.47
C PRO A 98 -0.89 -10.33 11.13
N GLU A 99 -1.78 -9.59 10.48
CA GLU A 99 -2.38 -9.89 9.18
C GLU A 99 -1.35 -9.97 8.05
N ALA A 100 -0.16 -9.39 8.21
CA ALA A 100 0.90 -9.46 7.21
C ALA A 100 1.25 -10.92 6.87
N ALA A 101 1.11 -11.85 7.83
CA ALA A 101 1.35 -13.28 7.64
C ALA A 101 0.53 -13.93 6.51
N ARG A 102 -0.65 -13.37 6.23
CA ARG A 102 -1.63 -13.84 5.24
C ARG A 102 -1.89 -12.82 4.13
N ALA A 103 -1.15 -11.72 4.12
CA ALA A 103 -1.26 -10.72 3.08
C ALA A 103 -0.61 -11.26 1.80
N GLU A 104 -1.26 -11.02 0.67
CA GLU A 104 -0.77 -11.37 -0.66
C GLU A 104 -0.28 -10.13 -1.41
N ALA A 105 -0.70 -8.94 -0.97
CA ALA A 105 -0.14 -7.67 -1.41
C ALA A 105 0.08 -6.69 -0.26
N LEU A 106 1.09 -5.84 -0.44
CA LEU A 106 1.36 -4.69 0.43
C LEU A 106 1.29 -3.41 -0.40
N LEU A 107 0.56 -2.42 0.11
CA LEU A 107 0.55 -1.06 -0.40
C LEU A 107 1.26 -0.18 0.64
N PHE A 108 2.37 0.45 0.27
CA PHE A 108 3.06 1.42 1.11
C PHE A 108 2.75 2.84 0.60
N VAL A 109 2.16 3.66 1.46
CA VAL A 109 1.86 5.06 1.14
C VAL A 109 2.76 5.96 1.97
N TYR A 110 3.66 6.68 1.31
CA TYR A 110 4.62 7.58 1.94
C TYR A 110 5.38 6.94 3.13
N PRO A 111 5.95 5.73 2.96
CA PRO A 111 6.74 5.12 4.03
C PRO A 111 7.94 6.02 4.35
N ARG A 112 8.27 6.17 5.64
CA ARG A 112 9.35 7.08 6.07
C ARG A 112 10.75 6.54 5.82
N GLN A 113 10.91 5.21 5.81
CA GLN A 113 12.21 4.56 5.74
C GLN A 113 12.12 3.22 5.00
N PRO A 114 13.08 2.90 4.11
CA PRO A 114 13.10 1.64 3.36
C PRO A 114 13.10 0.40 4.25
N GLY A 115 13.72 0.47 5.42
CA GLY A 115 13.77 -0.64 6.38
C GLY A 115 12.39 -1.14 6.82
N LEU A 116 11.35 -0.28 6.80
CA LEU A 116 9.98 -0.72 7.11
C LEU A 116 9.47 -1.74 6.08
N ILE A 117 9.79 -1.52 4.80
CA ILE A 117 9.45 -2.44 3.71
C ILE A 117 10.13 -3.78 3.95
N SER A 118 11.43 -3.78 4.27
CA SER A 118 12.19 -5.00 4.57
C SER A 118 11.54 -5.84 5.67
N VAL A 119 11.19 -5.22 6.81
CA VAL A 119 10.61 -5.97 7.95
C VAL A 119 9.21 -6.53 7.61
N TYR A 120 8.39 -5.79 6.85
CA TYR A 120 7.11 -6.32 6.36
C TYR A 120 7.31 -7.50 5.40
N LEU A 121 8.22 -7.40 4.44
CA LEU A 121 8.53 -8.46 3.48
C LEU A 121 9.12 -9.71 4.15
N GLU A 122 9.89 -9.54 5.21
CA GLU A 122 10.37 -10.66 6.04
C GLU A 122 9.21 -11.42 6.68
N ARG A 123 8.15 -10.74 7.12
CA ARG A 123 7.00 -11.36 7.79
C ARG A 123 5.96 -11.91 6.82
N ALA A 124 5.77 -11.24 5.69
CA ALA A 124 4.66 -11.43 4.78
C ALA A 124 4.99 -12.43 3.67
N LYS A 125 5.12 -13.71 4.05
CA LYS A 125 5.63 -14.78 3.16
C LYS A 125 4.73 -15.12 1.96
N GLN A 126 3.48 -14.69 1.98
CA GLN A 126 2.52 -14.92 0.88
C GLN A 126 2.46 -13.74 -0.09
N VAL A 127 3.16 -12.64 0.22
CA VAL A 127 3.16 -11.44 -0.61
C VAL A 127 3.85 -11.75 -1.93
N HIS A 128 3.12 -11.52 -3.00
CA HIS A 128 3.63 -11.62 -4.37
C HIS A 128 3.57 -10.28 -5.10
N MET A 129 3.03 -9.23 -4.45
CA MET A 129 2.92 -7.89 -5.02
C MET A 129 3.17 -6.80 -3.99
N VAL A 130 3.94 -5.79 -4.37
CA VAL A 130 4.11 -4.55 -3.59
C VAL A 130 3.80 -3.35 -4.48
N VAL A 131 2.96 -2.46 -3.97
CA VAL A 131 2.75 -1.12 -4.53
C VAL A 131 3.36 -0.12 -3.57
N TRP A 132 4.17 0.79 -4.08
CA TRP A 132 4.73 1.91 -3.33
C TRP A 132 4.25 3.22 -3.93
N ILE A 133 3.82 4.15 -3.10
CA ILE A 133 3.41 5.50 -3.49
C ILE A 133 4.19 6.49 -2.63
N GLY A 134 4.88 7.46 -3.22
CA GLY A 134 5.66 8.43 -2.46
C GLY A 134 6.32 9.52 -3.30
N PRO A 135 7.17 10.37 -2.68
CA PRO A 135 7.90 11.42 -3.36
C PRO A 135 8.88 10.84 -4.39
N ARG A 136 8.93 11.42 -5.59
CA ARG A 136 9.82 10.98 -6.66
C ARG A 136 11.30 11.03 -6.26
N CYS A 137 11.68 12.00 -5.42
CA CYS A 137 13.06 12.12 -4.92
C CYS A 137 13.48 10.92 -4.05
N ASP A 138 12.53 10.25 -3.41
CA ASP A 138 12.80 9.14 -2.49
C ASP A 138 12.88 7.81 -3.22
N VAL A 139 12.47 7.75 -4.50
CA VAL A 139 12.43 6.50 -5.29
C VAL A 139 13.75 5.74 -5.21
N LEU A 140 14.90 6.43 -5.31
CA LEU A 140 16.22 5.80 -5.26
C LEU A 140 16.53 5.14 -3.92
N ASP A 141 15.98 5.65 -2.82
CA ASP A 141 16.18 5.09 -1.48
C ASP A 141 15.37 3.81 -1.27
N PHE A 142 14.18 3.73 -1.86
CA PHE A 142 13.26 2.59 -1.69
C PHE A 142 13.41 1.50 -2.75
N VAL A 143 13.80 1.87 -3.98
CA VAL A 143 13.87 0.94 -5.11
C VAL A 143 14.90 -0.18 -4.87
N GLY A 144 15.96 0.07 -4.09
CA GLY A 144 16.96 -0.93 -3.73
C GLY A 144 16.34 -2.13 -3.01
N VAL A 145 15.62 -1.87 -1.90
CA VAL A 145 14.95 -2.92 -1.11
C VAL A 145 13.91 -3.67 -1.95
N LEU A 146 13.14 -2.96 -2.77
CA LEU A 146 12.13 -3.58 -3.63
C LEU A 146 12.74 -4.46 -4.73
N ARG A 147 13.86 -4.03 -5.33
CA ARG A 147 14.62 -4.82 -6.31
C ARG A 147 15.37 -5.98 -5.70
N GLU A 148 15.74 -5.94 -4.41
CA GLU A 148 16.29 -7.11 -3.73
C GLU A 148 15.22 -8.21 -3.61
N TRP A 149 13.98 -7.83 -3.36
CA TRP A 149 12.85 -8.74 -3.18
C TRP A 149 12.22 -9.22 -4.50
N GLY A 150 11.99 -8.31 -5.45
CA GLY A 150 11.13 -8.56 -6.60
C GLY A 150 11.63 -7.99 -7.92
N GLU A 151 10.80 -8.12 -8.94
CA GLU A 151 10.97 -7.52 -10.26
C GLU A 151 10.04 -6.32 -10.40
N GLU A 152 10.60 -5.21 -10.86
CA GLU A 152 9.84 -3.99 -11.17
C GLU A 152 9.00 -4.23 -12.43
N SER A 153 7.69 -4.01 -12.34
CA SER A 153 6.81 -4.11 -13.51
C SER A 153 6.52 -2.75 -14.13
N VAL A 154 6.29 -1.73 -13.30
CA VAL A 154 5.99 -0.39 -13.80
C VAL A 154 6.34 0.66 -12.75
N THR A 155 6.90 1.77 -13.22
CA THR A 155 6.95 3.04 -12.48
C THR A 155 6.12 4.05 -13.25
N VAL A 156 5.04 4.54 -12.63
CA VAL A 156 4.10 5.50 -13.25
C VAL A 156 4.07 6.76 -12.40
N SER A 157 3.88 7.91 -13.03
CA SER A 157 3.76 9.17 -12.30
C SER A 157 2.81 10.16 -12.96
N GLU A 158 2.72 10.16 -14.29
CA GLU A 158 1.88 11.11 -15.00
C GLU A 158 0.39 10.71 -14.88
N GLY A 159 -0.46 11.69 -14.55
CA GLY A 159 -1.92 11.52 -14.48
C GLY A 159 -2.46 10.73 -13.29
N LEU A 160 -1.64 9.91 -12.62
CA LEU A 160 -2.07 9.13 -11.45
C LEU A 160 -1.88 9.89 -10.14
N VAL A 161 -0.70 10.50 -9.99
CA VAL A 161 -0.27 11.22 -8.79
C VAL A 161 0.25 12.59 -9.21
N GLY A 162 0.39 13.49 -8.24
CA GLY A 162 0.74 14.88 -8.44
C GLY A 162 2.19 15.02 -8.86
N GLU A 163 2.52 16.22 -9.33
CA GLU A 163 3.90 16.55 -9.66
C GLU A 163 4.82 16.32 -8.44
N GLY A 164 5.95 15.66 -8.70
CA GLY A 164 6.90 15.27 -7.65
C GLY A 164 6.58 13.97 -6.93
N GLU A 165 5.55 13.22 -7.32
CA GLU A 165 5.23 11.90 -6.77
C GLU A 165 5.46 10.78 -7.81
N ALA A 166 5.52 9.54 -7.33
CA ALA A 166 5.62 8.34 -8.16
C ALA A 166 4.88 7.15 -7.52
N VAL A 167 4.46 6.22 -8.38
CA VAL A 167 3.95 4.91 -8.02
C VAL A 167 4.88 3.86 -8.60
N MET A 168 5.37 2.94 -7.77
CA MET A 168 6.14 1.77 -8.22
C MET A 168 5.35 0.50 -7.93
N VAL A 169 5.36 -0.44 -8.87
CA VAL A 169 4.75 -1.76 -8.71
C VAL A 169 5.80 -2.84 -8.91
N PHE A 170 5.91 -3.71 -7.92
CA PHE A 170 6.84 -4.83 -7.90
C PHE A 170 6.10 -6.16 -7.72
N PHE A 171 6.61 -7.19 -8.37
CA PHE A 171 6.14 -8.56 -8.22
C PHE A 171 7.24 -9.43 -7.62
N ALA A 172 6.88 -10.40 -6.77
CA ALA A 172 7.85 -11.35 -6.25
C ALA A 172 8.53 -12.11 -7.38
N ARG A 173 9.84 -12.34 -7.27
CA ARG A 173 10.56 -13.20 -8.22
C ARG A 173 9.96 -14.59 -8.18
N LYS A 174 9.77 -15.19 -9.36
CA LYS A 174 9.42 -16.61 -9.45
C LYS A 174 10.60 -17.42 -8.92
N GLU A 175 10.35 -18.27 -7.92
CA GLU A 175 11.35 -19.25 -7.50
C GLU A 175 11.74 -20.10 -8.72
N THR A 176 12.99 -19.95 -9.17
CA THR A 176 13.53 -20.84 -10.19
C THR A 176 13.81 -22.17 -9.49
N LYS A 177 12.92 -23.15 -9.66
CA LYS A 177 13.19 -24.53 -9.20
C LYS A 177 14.43 -25.03 -9.94
N SER A 178 15.58 -24.99 -9.28
CA SER A 178 16.79 -25.70 -9.71
C SER A 178 16.50 -27.20 -9.61
N TYR A 179 16.03 -27.80 -10.70
CA TYR A 179 16.09 -29.24 -10.87
C TYR A 179 17.56 -29.60 -11.14
N LEU A 180 18.36 -29.70 -10.08
CA LEU A 180 19.62 -30.42 -10.12
C LEU A 180 19.29 -31.90 -10.35
N THR A 181 19.23 -32.31 -11.61
CA THR A 181 19.39 -33.71 -11.99
C THR A 181 20.75 -34.18 -11.51
N LYS A 182 20.76 -34.90 -10.38
CA LYS A 182 21.91 -35.75 -10.03
C LYS A 182 21.91 -36.91 -11.02
N THR A 183 22.85 -36.87 -11.96
CA THR A 183 23.35 -38.04 -12.69
C THR A 183 24.05 -39.02 -11.77
#